data_AF-A0A1L3ZY37-F1
#
_entry.id   AF-A0A1L3ZY37-F1
#
_cell.length_a   1.000
_cell.length_b   1.000
_cell.length_c   1.000
_cell.angle_alpha   90.00
_cell.angle_beta   90.00
_cell.angle_gamma   90.00
#
_symmetry.space_group_name_H-M   'P 1'
#
loop_
_entity.id
_entity.type
_entity.pdbx_description
1 polymer ?
#
loop_
_entity_poly.entity_id
_entity_poly.type
_entity_poly.pdbx_seq_one_letter_code
_entity_poly.pdbx_strand_id
1 'polypeptide(L)'
;MMINNINNHHQRKAHVQIRRLVGYHHLRSLHVLRVPRMGNGRAAAMTLQELHERWTAWNAADEAWSRELIRTYGSDACNARYESRGKATPELARLCAAFMAAGEAWTEANDAWRKQQANAA
;
A
#
# COMPACT_ATOMS: atom_id res chain seq x y z
N MET A 1 13.10 -38.20 -4.26
CA MET A 1 13.09 -37.23 -3.14
C MET A 1 12.20 -36.07 -3.57
N MET A 2 11.00 -35.99 -2.99
CA MET A 2 9.93 -35.05 -3.34
C MET A 2 9.95 -33.87 -2.37
N ILE A 3 10.29 -32.65 -2.81
CA ILE A 3 9.76 -31.38 -2.24
C ILE A 3 9.73 -30.33 -3.35
N ASN A 4 8.63 -30.29 -4.09
CA ASN A 4 8.15 -29.12 -4.81
C ASN A 4 6.76 -28.82 -4.24
N ASN A 5 6.30 -27.55 -4.32
CA ASN A 5 4.88 -27.19 -4.43
C ASN A 5 4.13 -26.48 -3.27
N ILE A 6 4.80 -25.74 -2.35
CA ILE A 6 4.06 -24.90 -1.37
C ILE A 6 4.05 -23.39 -1.72
N ASN A 7 5.12 -22.86 -2.32
CA ASN A 7 5.21 -21.41 -2.57
C ASN A 7 4.48 -20.90 -3.83
N ASN A 8 3.96 -21.78 -4.68
CA ASN A 8 3.34 -21.39 -5.95
C ASN A 8 1.80 -21.34 -5.91
N HIS A 9 1.17 -21.85 -4.85
CA HIS A 9 -0.29 -21.94 -4.79
C HIS A 9 -0.98 -20.70 -4.21
N HIS A 10 -0.26 -19.87 -3.43
CA HIS A 10 -0.80 -18.60 -2.91
C HIS A 10 -0.72 -17.44 -3.92
N GLN A 11 0.22 -17.51 -4.87
CA GLN A 11 0.41 -16.46 -5.89
C GLN A 11 -0.57 -16.59 -7.08
N ARG A 12 -1.20 -17.74 -7.29
CA ARG A 12 -2.10 -17.99 -8.44
C ARG A 12 -3.59 -17.80 -8.18
N LYS A 13 -4.02 -17.55 -6.93
CA LYS A 13 -5.44 -17.35 -6.59
C LYS A 13 -5.89 -15.89 -6.57
N ALA A 14 -4.98 -14.92 -6.65
CA ALA A 14 -5.35 -13.50 -6.66
C ALA A 14 -5.89 -13.01 -8.03
N HIS A 15 -5.89 -13.84 -9.07
CA HIS A 15 -6.25 -13.42 -10.44
C HIS A 15 -7.65 -13.83 -10.93
N VAL A 16 -8.51 -14.39 -10.08
CA VAL A 16 -9.89 -14.73 -10.48
C VAL A 16 -10.86 -14.37 -9.37
N GLN A 17 -11.13 -13.07 -9.15
CA GLN A 17 -12.43 -12.62 -8.64
C GLN A 17 -12.71 -11.11 -8.79
N ILE A 18 -12.09 -10.40 -9.74
CA ILE A 18 -12.46 -9.00 -10.06
C ILE A 18 -13.30 -8.97 -11.33
N ARG A 19 -14.49 -9.59 -11.28
CA ARG A 19 -15.58 -9.36 -12.24
C ARG A 19 -16.91 -9.66 -11.55
N ARG A 20 -17.38 -8.71 -10.74
CA ARG A 20 -18.80 -8.38 -10.49
C ARG A 20 -18.92 -7.58 -9.20
N LEU A 21 -18.85 -6.26 -9.36
CA LEU A 21 -19.46 -5.20 -8.55
C LEU A 21 -19.05 -3.92 -9.29
N VAL A 22 -19.75 -3.56 -10.37
CA VAL A 22 -20.89 -2.63 -10.34
C VAL A 22 -20.51 -1.43 -9.47
N GLY A 23 -20.29 -0.23 -9.97
CA GLY A 23 -20.73 0.42 -11.19
C GLY A 23 -20.52 1.92 -10.95
N TYR A 24 -20.38 2.67 -12.03
CA TYR A 24 -20.30 4.12 -12.03
C TYR A 24 -21.29 4.77 -11.05
N HIS A 25 -20.81 5.63 -10.15
CA HIS A 25 -21.54 6.84 -9.80
C HIS A 25 -20.58 8.03 -9.66
N HIS A 26 -20.75 8.91 -10.63
CA HIS A 26 -20.25 10.25 -10.74
C HIS A 26 -20.92 11.15 -9.67
N LEU A 27 -20.16 12.12 -9.15
CA LEU A 27 -20.59 13.40 -8.56
C LEU A 27 -21.68 13.42 -7.48
N ARG A 28 -21.27 13.73 -6.23
CA ARG A 28 -21.79 14.81 -5.35
C ARG A 28 -21.56 14.43 -3.89
N SER A 29 -20.74 15.21 -3.19
CA SER A 29 -21.08 15.78 -1.87
C SER A 29 -19.93 16.62 -1.34
N LEU A 30 -20.05 17.94 -1.52
CA LEU A 30 -19.62 18.89 -0.51
C LEU A 30 -20.35 18.54 0.79
N HIS A 31 -19.69 17.86 1.72
CA HIS A 31 -20.11 17.77 3.11
C HIS A 31 -18.86 17.90 3.99
N VAL A 32 -18.71 19.10 4.54
CA VAL A 32 -18.06 19.43 5.82
C VAL A 32 -16.85 18.57 6.16
N LEU A 33 -15.65 19.09 5.88
CA LEU A 33 -14.41 18.73 6.58
C LEU A 33 -14.62 18.98 8.08
N ARG A 34 -15.18 18.00 8.79
CA ARG A 34 -15.16 17.94 10.24
C ARG A 34 -13.75 17.51 10.62
N VAL A 35 -12.86 18.48 10.76
CA VAL A 35 -11.56 18.28 11.41
C VAL A 35 -11.86 17.77 12.83
N PRO A 36 -11.46 16.55 13.21
CA PRO A 36 -11.53 16.16 14.61
C PRO A 36 -10.56 17.06 15.39
N ARG A 37 -11.14 17.90 16.26
CA ARG A 37 -10.42 18.65 17.28
C ARG A 37 -9.72 17.63 18.19
N MET A 38 -8.43 17.39 17.93
CA MET A 38 -7.57 16.57 18.79
C MET A 38 -7.44 17.27 20.14
N GLY A 39 -8.27 16.83 21.10
CA GLY A 39 -8.18 17.22 22.49
C GLY A 39 -6.93 16.60 23.15
N ASN A 40 -6.13 17.46 23.76
CA ASN A 40 -5.39 17.24 25.00
C ASN A 40 -4.51 15.96 25.10
N GLY A 41 -3.23 16.11 24.76
CA GLY A 41 -2.12 15.71 25.65
C GLY A 41 -1.86 14.22 25.95
N ARG A 42 -2.55 13.29 25.31
CA ARG A 42 -2.18 11.86 25.27
C ARG A 42 -2.07 11.47 23.81
N ALA A 43 -0.93 10.93 23.39
CA ALA A 43 -0.84 10.31 22.08
C ALA A 43 -1.96 9.28 21.98
N ALA A 44 -2.97 9.57 21.15
CA ALA A 44 -4.09 8.66 20.95
C ALA A 44 -3.50 7.31 20.49
N ALA A 45 -3.96 6.21 21.10
CA ALA A 45 -3.55 4.88 20.68
C ALA A 45 -3.86 4.71 19.18
N MET A 46 -2.94 4.09 18.44
CA MET A 46 -3.10 3.88 17.00
C MET A 46 -4.23 2.89 16.82
N THR A 47 -5.26 3.29 16.09
CA THR A 47 -6.39 2.41 15.84
C THR A 47 -6.06 1.40 14.74
N LEU A 48 -6.73 0.24 14.76
CA LEU A 48 -6.62 -0.74 13.68
C LEU A 48 -7.07 -0.15 12.33
N GLN A 49 -8.03 0.78 12.35
CA GLN A 49 -8.48 1.49 11.15
C GLN A 49 -7.35 2.35 10.55
N GLU A 50 -6.67 3.18 11.36
CA GLU A 50 -5.55 4.01 10.88
C GLU A 50 -4.39 3.15 10.36
N LEU A 51 -4.12 2.01 11.00
CA LEU A 51 -3.12 1.05 10.50
C LEU A 51 -3.52 0.46 9.14
N HIS A 52 -4.80 0.11 8.97
CA HIS A 52 -5.34 -0.40 7.72
C HIS A 52 -5.31 0.66 6.60
N GLU A 53 -5.63 1.92 6.91
CA GLU A 53 -5.56 3.03 5.95
C GLU A 53 -4.14 3.24 5.44
N ARG A 54 -3.13 3.19 6.32
CA ARG A 54 -1.72 3.29 5.93
C ARG A 54 -1.25 2.11 5.09
N TRP A 55 -1.67 0.89 5.44
CA TRP A 55 -1.39 -0.31 4.62
C TRP A 55 -2.00 -0.19 3.22
N THR A 56 -3.24 0.32 3.15
CA THR A 56 -3.95 0.54 1.88
C THR A 56 -3.24 1.58 1.03
N ALA A 57 -2.77 2.68 1.62
CA ALA A 57 -2.00 3.70 0.93
C ALA A 57 -0.66 3.16 0.39
N TRP A 58 0.04 2.35 1.17
CA TRP A 58 1.28 1.70 0.75
C TRP A 58 1.06 0.76 -0.45
N ASN A 59 0.03 -0.10 -0.40
CA ASN A 59 -0.31 -0.96 -1.53
C ASN A 59 -0.72 -0.18 -2.78
N ALA A 60 -1.52 0.89 -2.63
CA ALA A 60 -1.93 1.70 -3.77
C ALA A 60 -0.72 2.37 -4.46
N ALA A 61 0.27 2.83 -3.67
CA ALA A 61 1.51 3.37 -4.20
C ALA A 61 2.37 2.30 -4.90
N ASP A 62 2.44 1.09 -4.33
CA ASP A 62 3.13 -0.06 -4.94
C ASP A 62 2.52 -0.44 -6.30
N GLU A 63 1.18 -0.54 -6.36
CA GLU A 63 0.47 -0.83 -7.59
C GLU A 63 0.70 0.24 -8.66
N ALA A 64 0.65 1.52 -8.28
CA ALA A 64 0.87 2.63 -9.20
C ALA A 64 2.28 2.57 -9.81
N TRP A 65 3.31 2.37 -8.97
CA TRP A 65 4.68 2.25 -9.43
C TRP A 65 4.87 1.01 -10.32
N SER A 66 4.30 -0.14 -9.93
CA SER A 66 4.36 -1.38 -10.69
C SER A 66 3.71 -1.25 -12.07
N ARG A 67 2.56 -0.58 -12.16
CA ARG A 67 1.90 -0.32 -13.45
C ARG A 67 2.77 0.54 -14.37
N GLU A 68 3.42 1.56 -13.83
CA GLU A 68 4.30 2.43 -14.63
C GLU A 68 5.58 1.70 -15.08
N LEU A 69 6.15 0.83 -14.24
CA LEU A 69 7.26 -0.04 -14.60
C LEU A 69 6.88 -1.00 -15.74
N ILE A 70 5.71 -1.64 -15.66
CA ILE A 70 5.18 -2.52 -16.72
C ILE A 70 4.93 -1.73 -18.00
N ARG A 71 4.37 -0.52 -17.90
CA ARG A 71 4.16 0.36 -19.05
C ARG A 71 5.46 0.74 -19.75
N THR A 72 6.53 0.96 -18.98
CA THR A 72 7.82 1.43 -19.49
C THR A 72 8.73 0.30 -19.98
N TYR A 73 8.76 -0.84 -19.27
CA TYR A 73 9.74 -1.91 -19.48
C TYR A 73 9.12 -3.27 -19.83
N GLY A 74 7.79 -3.39 -19.85
CA GLY A 74 7.10 -4.63 -20.22
C GLY A 74 7.51 -5.81 -19.34
N SER A 75 8.00 -6.89 -19.97
CA SER A 75 8.48 -8.10 -19.28
C SER A 75 9.64 -7.84 -18.33
N ASP A 76 10.43 -6.80 -18.57
CA ASP A 76 11.62 -6.49 -17.77
C ASP A 76 11.30 -5.64 -16.53
N ALA A 77 10.03 -5.30 -16.30
CA ALA A 77 9.60 -4.45 -15.18
C ALA A 77 10.05 -4.97 -13.82
N CYS A 78 10.05 -6.29 -13.62
CA CYS A 78 10.50 -6.91 -12.37
C CYS A 78 11.98 -6.63 -12.10
N ASN A 79 12.83 -6.75 -13.12
CA ASN A 79 14.26 -6.45 -13.01
C ASN A 79 14.48 -4.94 -12.85
N ALA A 80 13.81 -4.14 -13.68
CA ALA A 80 13.91 -2.68 -13.65
C ALA A 80 13.57 -2.11 -12.27
N ARG A 81 12.60 -2.69 -11.55
CA ARG A 81 12.22 -2.28 -10.19
C ARG A 81 13.38 -2.22 -9.20
N TYR A 82 14.31 -3.18 -9.28
CA TYR A 82 15.43 -3.30 -8.34
C TYR A 82 16.72 -2.67 -8.86
N GLU A 83 16.73 -2.22 -10.11
CA GLU A 83 17.85 -1.53 -10.74
C GLU A 83 17.67 0.00 -10.69
N SER A 84 18.69 0.73 -11.15
CA SER A 84 18.60 2.19 -11.33
C SER A 84 17.49 2.59 -12.32
N ARG A 85 17.15 1.72 -13.27
CA ARG A 85 16.08 1.92 -14.26
C ARG A 85 14.72 2.17 -13.62
N GLY A 86 14.43 1.59 -12.46
CA GLY A 86 13.15 1.76 -11.77
C GLY A 86 12.87 3.18 -11.26
N LYS A 87 13.85 4.07 -11.37
CA LYS A 87 13.80 5.50 -11.02
C LYS A 87 14.30 6.40 -12.14
N ALA A 88 14.46 5.88 -13.37
CA ALA A 88 15.14 6.60 -14.45
C ALA A 88 14.33 7.75 -15.06
N THR A 89 13.00 7.74 -14.93
CA THR A 89 12.13 8.83 -15.41
C THR A 89 11.59 9.64 -14.22
N PRO A 90 11.22 10.91 -14.42
CA PRO A 90 10.62 11.72 -13.36
C PRO A 90 9.37 11.07 -12.74
N GLU A 91 8.53 10.43 -13.55
CA GLU A 91 7.31 9.77 -13.07
C GLU A 91 7.63 8.50 -12.27
N LEU A 92 8.55 7.67 -12.74
CA LEU A 92 9.01 6.49 -12.00
C LEU A 92 9.69 6.88 -10.68
N ALA A 93 10.50 7.93 -10.68
CA ALA A 93 11.13 8.46 -9.47
C ALA A 93 10.08 8.98 -8.46
N ARG A 94 9.07 9.73 -8.94
CA ARG A 94 7.96 10.24 -8.12
C ARG A 94 7.15 9.10 -7.49
N LEU A 95 6.79 8.08 -8.28
CA LEU A 95 6.04 6.92 -7.81
C LEU A 95 6.85 6.06 -6.84
N CYS A 96 8.13 5.84 -7.12
CA CYS A 96 9.05 5.16 -6.21
C CYS A 96 9.15 5.89 -4.86
N ALA A 97 9.31 7.22 -4.89
CA ALA A 97 9.34 8.04 -3.69
C ALA A 97 8.03 7.94 -2.88
N ALA A 98 6.88 7.96 -3.56
CA ALA A 98 5.58 7.79 -2.91
C ALA A 98 5.44 6.40 -2.25
N PHE A 99 5.90 5.34 -2.93
CA PHE A 99 5.93 3.99 -2.38
C PHE A 99 6.82 3.89 -1.13
N MET A 100 8.03 4.47 -1.17
CA MET A 100 8.94 4.47 -0.03
C MET A 100 8.36 5.25 1.16
N ALA A 101 7.81 6.44 0.93
CA ALA A 101 7.21 7.26 1.99
C ALA A 101 5.99 6.59 2.62
N ALA A 102 5.11 5.97 1.81
CA ALA A 102 3.97 5.22 2.34
C ALA A 102 4.41 3.97 3.10
N GLY A 103 5.48 3.31 2.65
CA GLY A 103 6.07 2.16 3.33
C GLY A 103 6.62 2.52 4.70
N GLU A 104 7.39 3.61 4.80
CA GLU A 104 7.89 4.16 6.06
C GLU A 104 6.73 4.48 7.02
N ALA A 105 5.72 5.21 6.57
CA ALA A 105 4.57 5.56 7.38
C ALA A 105 3.76 4.34 7.89
N TRP A 106 3.67 3.27 7.08
CA TRP A 106 3.05 2.01 7.50
C TRP A 106 3.92 1.26 8.50
N THR A 107 5.24 1.15 8.27
CA THR A 107 6.18 0.51 9.19
C THR A 107 6.15 1.18 10.55
N GLU A 108 6.20 2.51 10.60
CA GLU A 108 6.12 3.28 11.84
C GLU A 108 4.80 3.03 12.59
N ALA A 109 3.66 3.03 11.87
CA ALA A 109 2.37 2.74 12.48
C ALA A 109 2.26 1.32 13.02
N ASN A 110 2.76 0.35 12.25
CA ASN A 110 2.73 -1.06 12.62
C ASN A 110 3.60 -1.30 13.87
N ASP A 111 4.77 -0.69 13.94
CA ASP A 111 5.66 -0.79 15.11
C ASP A 111 5.03 -0.11 16.34
N ALA A 112 4.41 1.06 16.17
CA ALA A 112 3.70 1.73 17.25
C ALA A 112 2.52 0.89 17.77
N TRP A 113 1.73 0.32 16.86
CA TRP A 113 0.61 -0.55 17.20
C TRP A 113 1.07 -1.81 17.95
N ARG A 114 2.14 -2.48 17.49
CA ARG A 114 2.70 -3.66 18.17
C ARG A 114 3.21 -3.34 19.58
N LYS A 115 3.86 -2.18 19.76
CA LYS A 115 4.30 -1.72 21.09
C LYS A 115 3.11 -1.45 22.02
N GLN A 116 2.03 -0.88 21.51
CA GLN A 116 0.80 -0.66 22.29
C GLN A 116 0.19 -1.98 22.76
N GLN A 117 0.11 -2.98 21.88
CA GLN A 117 -0.42 -4.31 22.23
C GLN A 117 0.45 -5.03 23.26
N ALA A 118 1.77 -4.88 23.18
CA ALA A 118 2.69 -5.47 24.16
C ALA A 118 2.58 -4.83 25.55
N ASN A 119 2.28 -3.54 25.64
CA ASN A 119 2.12 -2.82 26.90
C ASN A 119 0.72 -3.00 27.55
N ALA A 120 -0.22 -3.59 26.81
CA ALA A 120 -1.58 -3.87 27.26
C ALA A 120 -1.78 -5.32 27.73
N ALA A 121 -0.75 -6.17 27.58
CA ALA A 121 -0.71 -7.57 28.01
C ALA A 121 0.02 -7.72 29.35
#